data_AF-A0A547LKV9-F1
#
_entry.id   AF-A0A547LKV9-F1
#
_cell.length_a   1.000
_cell.length_b   1.000
_cell.length_c   1.000
_cell.angle_alpha   90.00
_cell.angle_beta   90.00
_cell.angle_gamma   90.00
#
_symmetry.space_group_name_H-M   'P 1'
#
loop_
_entity.id
_entity.type
_entity.pdbx_description
1 polymer ?
#
loop_
_entity_poly.entity_id
_entity_poly.type
_entity_poly.pdbx_seq_one_letter_code
_entity_poly.pdbx_strand_id
1 'polypeptide(L)'
;MPNFRFETVVAGRSHITVQNLASVDLASPKALELVRAAASSAPADADHSGSHVNVYDDAGYLVAAVNFSDLLENGPSDPSDPPAEEPGVMRSG
;
A
#
# COMPACT_ATOMS: atom_id res chain seq x y z
N MET A 1 -11.12 20.92 -2.41
CA MET A 1 -10.50 19.63 -2.03
C MET A 1 -10.22 18.87 -3.31
N PRO A 2 -8.98 18.42 -3.55
CA PRO A 2 -8.61 17.66 -4.75
C PRO A 2 -9.30 16.29 -4.83
N ASN A 3 -9.59 15.86 -6.06
CA ASN A 3 -10.08 14.53 -6.34
C ASN A 3 -8.91 13.59 -6.60
N PHE A 4 -9.02 12.37 -6.09
CA PHE A 4 -8.07 11.32 -6.31
C PHE A 4 -8.79 10.09 -6.85
N ARG A 5 -8.26 9.52 -7.92
CA ARG A 5 -8.74 8.28 -8.50
C ARG A 5 -7.97 7.13 -7.89
N PHE A 6 -8.67 6.29 -7.16
CA PHE A 6 -8.18 5.03 -6.63
C PHE A 6 -8.52 3.92 -7.62
N GLU A 7 -7.51 3.22 -8.09
CA GLU A 7 -7.62 2.05 -8.94
C GLU A 7 -7.15 0.84 -8.15
N THR A 8 -8.09 -0.01 -7.75
CA THR A 8 -7.86 -1.20 -6.95
C THR A 8 -7.96 -2.42 -7.85
N VAL A 9 -6.90 -3.20 -7.96
CA VAL A 9 -6.86 -4.46 -8.70
C VAL A 9 -6.72 -5.60 -7.70
N VAL A 10 -7.65 -6.56 -7.71
CA VAL A 10 -7.66 -7.71 -6.80
C VAL A 10 -7.96 -8.97 -7.59
N ALA A 11 -7.07 -9.96 -7.55
CA ALA A 11 -7.22 -11.23 -8.27
C ALA A 11 -7.66 -11.05 -9.75
N GLY A 12 -7.06 -10.07 -10.44
CA GLY A 12 -7.35 -9.73 -11.83
C GLY A 12 -8.63 -8.90 -12.07
N ARG A 13 -9.35 -8.49 -11.04
CA ARG A 13 -10.52 -7.60 -11.14
C ARG A 13 -10.16 -6.18 -10.74
N SER A 14 -10.35 -5.24 -11.65
CA SER A 14 -10.15 -3.81 -11.40
C SER A 14 -11.44 -3.13 -10.93
N HIS A 15 -11.33 -2.30 -9.89
CA HIS A 15 -12.36 -1.41 -9.41
C HIS A 15 -11.79 0.00 -9.31
N ILE A 16 -12.54 1.00 -9.78
CA ILE A 16 -12.12 2.40 -9.71
C ILE A 16 -13.09 3.17 -8.82
N THR A 17 -12.55 3.94 -7.89
CA THR A 17 -13.31 4.87 -7.04
C THR A 17 -12.66 6.23 -7.07
N VAL A 18 -13.47 7.29 -7.17
CA VAL A 18 -12.99 8.66 -7.04
C VAL A 18 -13.34 9.16 -5.64
N GLN A 19 -12.34 9.64 -4.90
CA GLN A 19 -12.52 10.18 -3.56
C GLN A 19 -11.95 11.58 -3.46
N ASN A 20 -12.61 12.40 -2.66
CA ASN A 20 -12.20 13.75 -2.38
C ASN A 20 -11.39 13.76 -1.07
N LEU A 21 -10.12 14.14 -1.14
CA LEU A 21 -9.25 14.20 0.04
C LEU A 21 -8.81 15.65 0.30
N ALA A 22 -8.46 15.92 1.55
CA ALA A 22 -7.97 17.26 1.93
C ALA A 22 -6.61 17.58 1.30
N SER A 23 -5.72 16.58 1.21
CA SER A 23 -4.34 16.70 0.71
C SER A 23 -3.85 15.38 0.10
N VAL A 24 -2.77 15.45 -0.68
CA VAL A 24 -2.09 14.28 -1.27
C VAL A 24 -1.48 13.34 -0.21
N ASP A 25 -1.06 13.87 0.94
CA ASP A 25 -0.51 13.07 2.05
C ASP A 25 -1.50 12.03 2.60
N LEU A 26 -2.81 12.22 2.35
CA LEU A 26 -3.86 11.28 2.73
C LEU A 26 -4.08 10.17 1.69
N ALA A 27 -3.50 10.28 0.49
CA ALA A 27 -3.67 9.30 -0.58
C ALA A 27 -3.09 7.93 -0.20
N SER A 28 -1.84 7.91 0.29
CA SER A 28 -1.16 6.69 0.74
C SER A 28 -1.87 5.95 1.88
N PRO A 29 -2.20 6.59 3.03
CA PRO A 29 -2.91 5.89 4.10
C PRO A 29 -4.30 5.43 3.67
N LYS A 30 -4.98 6.18 2.77
CA LYS A 30 -6.27 5.73 2.23
C LYS A 30 -6.13 4.54 1.28
N ALA A 31 -5.09 4.50 0.45
CA ALA A 31 -4.77 3.36 -0.39
C ALA A 31 -4.50 2.11 0.45
N LEU A 32 -3.74 2.25 1.54
CA LEU A 32 -3.45 1.17 2.47
C LEU A 32 -4.72 0.61 3.13
N GLU A 33 -5.65 1.49 3.53
CA GLU A 33 -6.96 1.10 4.05
C GLU A 33 -7.75 0.28 3.02
N LEU A 34 -7.77 0.70 1.76
CA LEU A 34 -8.44 -0.01 0.67
C LEU A 34 -7.82 -1.38 0.40
N VAL A 35 -6.48 -1.49 0.42
CA VAL A 35 -5.80 -2.78 0.30
C VAL A 35 -6.23 -3.71 1.42
N ARG A 36 -6.19 -3.27 2.69
CA ARG A 36 -6.59 -4.10 3.84
C ARG A 36 -8.05 -4.54 3.77
N ALA A 37 -8.94 -3.63 3.40
CA ALA A 37 -10.36 -3.94 3.24
C ALA A 37 -10.61 -4.96 2.12
N ALA A 38 -9.92 -4.80 1.00
CA ALA A 38 -10.00 -5.70 -0.14
C ALA A 38 -9.39 -7.08 0.16
N ALA A 39 -8.24 -7.13 0.82
CA ALA A 39 -7.60 -8.37 1.25
C ALA A 39 -8.48 -9.14 2.24
N SER A 40 -9.11 -8.45 3.19
CA SER A 40 -10.02 -9.06 4.16
C SER A 40 -11.32 -9.60 3.53
N SER A 41 -11.69 -9.08 2.36
CA SER A 41 -12.89 -9.50 1.62
C SER A 41 -12.60 -10.61 0.61
N ALA A 42 -11.33 -10.87 0.31
CA ALA A 42 -10.90 -11.90 -0.61
C ALA A 42 -10.83 -13.26 0.10
N PRO A 43 -11.04 -14.38 -0.62
CA PRO A 43 -10.80 -15.71 -0.07
C PRO A 43 -9.33 -15.88 0.31
N ALA A 44 -9.03 -16.65 1.35
CA ALA A 44 -7.68 -16.82 1.88
C ALA A 44 -6.67 -17.37 0.85
N ASP A 45 -7.13 -18.16 -0.12
CA ASP A 45 -6.34 -18.72 -1.21
C ASP A 45 -6.36 -17.85 -2.50
N ALA A 46 -6.84 -16.60 -2.43
CA ALA A 46 -6.82 -15.71 -3.58
C ALA A 46 -5.38 -15.37 -3.98
N ASP A 47 -5.08 -15.48 -5.28
CA ASP A 47 -3.79 -15.04 -5.81
C ASP A 47 -3.69 -13.51 -5.76
N HIS A 48 -2.97 -13.03 -4.75
CA HIS A 48 -2.73 -11.61 -4.52
C HIS A 48 -1.46 -11.09 -5.18
N SER A 49 -0.71 -11.94 -5.89
CA SER A 49 0.59 -11.57 -6.50
C SER A 49 0.50 -10.38 -7.46
N GLY A 50 -0.62 -10.26 -8.20
CA GLY A 50 -0.88 -9.10 -9.07
C GLY A 50 -1.77 -8.02 -8.46
N SER A 51 -2.16 -8.14 -7.19
CA SER A 51 -3.12 -7.24 -6.56
C SER A 51 -2.43 -5.98 -6.03
N HIS A 52 -3.00 -4.82 -6.34
CA HIS A 52 -2.43 -3.52 -5.99
C HIS A 52 -3.49 -2.41 -5.97
N VAL A 53 -3.17 -1.28 -5.35
CA VAL A 53 -3.95 -0.05 -5.40
C VAL A 53 -3.06 1.07 -5.89
N ASN A 54 -3.44 1.67 -7.02
CA ASN A 54 -2.81 2.88 -7.56
C ASN A 54 -3.69 4.09 -7.26
N VAL A 55 -3.08 5.21 -6.89
CA VAL A 55 -3.78 6.47 -6.65
C VAL A 55 -3.25 7.53 -7.58
N TYR A 56 -4.15 8.13 -8.34
CA TYR A 56 -3.85 9.20 -9.27
C TYR A 56 -4.48 10.51 -8.79
N ASP A 57 -3.78 11.62 -8.97
CA ASP A 57 -4.36 12.95 -8.79
C ASP A 57 -5.29 13.35 -9.95
N ASP A 58 -5.89 14.54 -9.86
CA ASP A 58 -6.80 15.08 -10.87
C ASP A 58 -6.14 15.31 -12.24
N ALA A 59 -4.82 15.53 -12.26
CA ALA A 59 -4.04 15.66 -13.48
C ALA A 59 -3.62 14.29 -14.07
N GLY A 60 -3.89 13.20 -13.35
CA GLY A 60 -3.57 11.83 -13.76
C GLY A 60 -2.18 11.37 -13.36
N TYR A 61 -1.45 12.11 -12.53
CA TYR A 61 -0.16 11.66 -12.01
C TYR A 61 -0.36 10.61 -10.92
N LEU A 62 0.42 9.53 -10.98
CA LEU A 62 0.47 8.53 -9.91
C LEU A 62 1.12 9.15 -8.68
N VAL A 63 0.34 9.30 -7.61
CA VAL A 63 0.79 9.91 -6.34
C VAL A 63 1.04 8.89 -5.24
N ALA A 64 0.43 7.70 -5.32
CA ALA A 64 0.68 6.59 -4.42
C ALA A 64 0.42 5.25 -5.11
N ALA A 65 1.17 4.22 -4.73
CA ALA A 65 0.96 2.85 -5.17
C ALA A 65 1.24 1.89 -4.00
N VAL A 66 0.33 0.95 -3.75
CA VAL A 66 0.45 -0.03 -2.66
C VAL A 66 0.18 -1.42 -3.23
N ASN A 67 1.10 -2.35 -3.03
CA ASN A 67 0.95 -3.74 -3.45
C ASN A 67 0.39 -4.57 -2.30
N PHE A 68 -0.42 -5.59 -2.61
CA PHE A 68 -0.96 -6.46 -1.57
C PHE A 68 0.14 -7.34 -0.96
N SER A 69 1.11 -7.78 -1.77
CA SER A 69 2.26 -8.56 -1.31
C SER A 69 3.06 -7.86 -0.22
N ASP A 70 3.22 -6.54 -0.31
CA ASP A 70 3.92 -5.73 0.70
C ASP A 70 3.25 -5.83 2.09
N LEU A 71 1.93 -6.02 2.15
CA LEU A 71 1.20 -6.17 3.42
C LEU A 71 1.11 -7.61 3.92
N LEU A 72 1.23 -8.58 2.99
CA LEU A 72 1.11 -10.00 3.28
C LEU A 72 2.46 -10.59 3.72
N GLU A 73 3.56 -10.19 3.07
CA GLU A 73 4.92 -10.58 3.46
C GLU A 73 5.36 -9.85 4.73
N ASN A 74 4.91 -8.61 4.89
CA ASN A 74 5.21 -7.77 6.03
C ASN A 74 3.94 -7.69 6.92
N GLY A 75 3.67 -8.77 7.67
CA GLY A 75 2.76 -8.70 8.83
C GLY A 75 3.10 -7.47 9.69
N PRO A 76 2.10 -6.88 10.40
CA PRO A 76 2.03 -5.45 10.74
C PRO A 76 3.41 -4.84 10.96
N SER A 77 3.92 -4.18 9.91
CA SER A 77 5.19 -3.49 10.00
C SER A 77 4.99 -2.31 10.91
N ASP A 78 5.46 -2.48 12.13
CA ASP A 78 5.78 -1.41 13.05
C ASP A 78 6.47 -0.28 12.27
N PRO A 79 6.05 0.99 12.38
CA PRO A 79 6.75 2.12 11.77
C PRO A 79 8.11 2.42 12.45
N SER A 80 8.76 1.40 13.00
CA SER A 80 9.99 1.47 13.79
C SER A 80 11.11 0.72 13.05
N ASP A 81 11.48 1.19 11.86
CA ASP A 81 12.80 0.90 11.30
C ASP A 81 13.73 2.07 11.71
N PRO A 82 14.54 1.94 12.77
CA PRO A 82 15.75 2.74 12.87
C PRO A 82 16.76 2.18 11.85
N PRO A 83 17.44 3.05 11.08
CA PRO A 83 18.28 2.63 9.98
C PRO A 83 19.47 1.80 10.48
N ALA A 84 19.66 0.66 9.82
CA ALA A 84 20.81 -0.24 9.81
C ALA A 84 22.05 0.19 10.62
N GLU A 85 22.32 -0.52 11.72
CA GLU A 85 23.67 -0.59 12.30
C GLU A 85 24.35 -1.86 11.75
N GLU A 86 25.33 -1.67 10.85
CA GLU A 86 26.14 -2.74 10.27
C GLU A 86 26.89 -3.53 11.38
N PRO A 87 26.96 -4.87 11.32
CA PRO A 87 27.65 -5.68 12.32
C PRO A 87 29.18 -5.60 12.14
N GLY A 88 29.76 -4.52 12.66
CA GLY A 88 31.20 -4.33 12.80
C GLY A 88 31.77 -5.05 14.02
N VAL A 89 32.31 -6.25 13.79
CA VAL A 89 33.37 -6.93 14.55
C VAL A 89 34.11 -6.11 15.62
N MET A 90 34.27 -6.67 16.84
CA MET A 90 35.59 -7.08 17.40
C MET A 90 35.46 -7.85 18.72
N ARG A 91 36.38 -8.80 18.89
CA ARG A 91 36.52 -9.81 19.94
C ARG A 91 36.80 -9.22 21.33
N SER A 92 36.35 -9.95 22.34
CA SER A 92 36.95 -10.26 23.65
C SER A 92 38.09 -9.37 24.17
N GLY A 93 37.86 -8.82 25.36
CA GLY A 93 38.88 -8.50 26.37
C GLY A 93 38.42 -9.04 27.71
#